data_AF-A0A9D1YGU9-F1
#
_entry.id   AF-A0A9D1YGU9-F1
#
_cell.length_a   1.000
_cell.length_b   1.000
_cell.length_c   1.000
_cell.angle_alpha   90.00
_cell.angle_beta   90.00
_cell.angle_gamma   90.00
#
_symmetry.space_group_name_H-M   'P 1'
#
loop_
_entity.id
_entity.type
_entity.pdbx_description
1 polymer ?
#
loop_
_entity_poly.entity_id
_entity_poly.type
_entity_poly.pdbx_seq_one_letter_code
_entity_poly.pdbx_strand_id
1 'polypeptide(L)'
;MAIKYKVKWGDTLWDLSRKYGVTIDSIVKANKQIKDPHWIYTGDTLIIPTGGSSGGSSSSSKKSSSSSSSSKTASYETGKPTYKPSSALSELQAQLEALEAQRPGEYNSQYSSQISQLVDQILNQAEFSYDLGSDPLYRQYRDQYMQAGAVAMRDTMGQAAALTGGYGSSYASTAGSQAYSQYLSQLNQVAPDLYNAAYNRYQAEQDRYLSQMDMLLQMDDEAYEKYRDQVSDYQDQLDYYKDRYEQQQAQEYKEYLEKLEAWQKDREYGYKKSQDQREQEQWEEEMRLQWNKLWS
;
A
#
# COMPACT_ATOMS: atom_id res chain seq x y z
N MET A 1 16.76 33.36 19.21
CA MET A 1 16.44 31.96 19.59
C MET A 1 16.00 31.22 18.33
N ALA A 2 16.24 29.92 18.23
CA ALA A 2 15.81 29.13 17.08
C ALA A 2 15.35 27.74 17.57
N ILE A 3 14.28 27.22 16.97
CA ILE A 3 13.74 25.88 17.22
C ILE A 3 14.25 24.97 16.10
N LYS A 4 14.73 23.78 16.47
CA LYS A 4 14.96 22.69 15.51
C LYS A 4 13.65 21.93 15.33
N TYR A 5 13.12 21.92 14.11
CA TYR A 5 11.88 21.24 13.77
C TYR A 5 12.16 20.16 12.74
N LYS A 6 11.65 18.95 12.98
CA LYS A 6 11.74 17.85 12.02
C LYS A 6 10.49 17.89 11.13
N VAL A 7 10.71 18.12 9.84
CA VAL A 7 9.65 18.24 8.82
C VAL A 7 8.84 16.94 8.79
N LYS A 8 7.53 17.06 9.00
CA LYS A 8 6.60 15.94 8.83
C LYS A 8 5.99 15.97 7.44
N TRP A 9 5.36 14.86 7.06
CA TRP A 9 4.65 14.77 5.81
C TRP A 9 3.54 15.83 5.73
N GLY A 10 3.53 16.59 4.62
CA GLY A 10 2.63 17.73 4.40
C GLY A 10 3.09 19.07 5.02
N ASP A 11 4.18 19.11 5.79
CA ASP A 11 4.70 20.39 6.30
C ASP A 11 5.38 21.17 5.16
N THR A 12 4.94 22.41 4.94
CA THR A 12 5.63 23.35 4.05
C THR A 12 6.36 24.45 4.84
N LEU A 13 7.34 25.12 4.22
CA LEU A 13 7.97 26.31 4.84
C LEU A 13 6.94 27.39 5.18
N TRP A 14 5.83 27.44 4.43
CA TRP A 14 4.72 28.36 4.68
C TRP A 14 3.93 27.97 5.93
N ASP A 15 3.59 26.68 6.10
CA ASP A 15 2.89 26.21 7.31
C ASP A 15 3.75 26.42 8.56
N LEU A 16 5.06 26.18 8.45
CA LEU A 16 6.02 26.43 9.52
C LEU A 16 6.17 27.93 9.82
N SER A 17 6.25 28.77 8.79
CA SER A 17 6.27 30.23 8.92
C SER A 17 5.04 30.73 9.70
N ARG A 18 3.86 30.20 9.38
CA ARG A 18 2.60 30.59 10.02
C ARG A 18 2.48 30.05 11.45
N LYS A 19 2.86 28.79 11.65
CA LYS A 19 2.81 28.10 12.95
C LYS A 19 3.74 28.73 13.98
N TYR A 20 4.92 29.18 13.56
CA TYR A 20 5.93 29.75 14.45
C TYR A 20 6.01 31.28 14.42
N GLY A 21 5.16 31.95 13.62
CA GLY A 21 5.07 33.41 13.57
C GLY A 21 6.34 34.08 13.02
N VAL A 22 7.03 33.43 12.09
CA VAL A 22 8.27 33.92 11.46
C VAL A 22 8.04 34.12 9.96
N THR A 23 8.97 34.75 9.23
CA THR A 23 8.88 34.88 7.77
C THR A 23 9.57 33.72 7.06
N ILE A 24 9.07 33.31 5.89
CA ILE A 24 9.71 32.28 5.06
C ILE A 24 11.18 32.65 4.74
N ASP A 25 11.44 33.92 4.40
CA ASP A 25 12.80 34.44 4.17
C ASP A 25 13.73 34.22 5.37
N SER A 26 13.23 34.40 6.60
CA SER A 26 14.02 34.14 7.81
C SER A 26 14.34 32.65 7.99
N ILE A 27 13.41 31.75 7.64
CA ILE A 27 13.63 30.30 7.71
C ILE A 27 14.65 29.88 6.65
N VAL A 28 14.57 30.39 5.41
CA VAL A 28 15.52 30.07 4.34
C VAL A 28 16.92 30.56 4.69
N LYS A 29 17.05 31.80 5.19
CA LYS A 29 18.35 32.36 5.64
C LYS A 29 18.99 31.56 6.78
N ALA A 30 18.16 31.02 7.67
CA ALA A 30 18.62 30.19 8.79
C ALA A 30 19.06 28.78 8.35
N ASN A 31 18.62 28.32 7.17
CA ASN A 31 18.87 26.96 6.65
C ASN A 31 19.52 27.02 5.28
N LYS A 32 20.79 27.46 5.24
CA LYS A 32 21.57 27.56 4.00
C LYS A 32 21.77 26.22 3.28
N GLN A 33 21.49 25.08 3.93
CA GLN A 33 21.50 23.77 3.29
C GLN A 33 20.33 23.54 2.31
N ILE A 34 19.26 24.35 2.40
CA ILE A 34 18.15 24.32 1.46
C ILE A 34 18.60 25.03 0.19
N LYS A 35 18.99 24.25 -0.82
CA LYS A 35 19.39 24.79 -2.13
C LYS A 35 18.21 25.39 -2.89
N ASP A 36 17.01 24.82 -2.69
CA ASP A 36 15.77 25.28 -3.31
C ASP A 36 14.69 25.55 -2.25
N PRO A 37 14.29 26.82 -2.02
CA PRO A 37 13.28 27.21 -1.02
C PRO A 37 11.89 26.60 -1.21
N HIS A 38 11.64 25.88 -2.31
CA HIS A 38 10.37 25.27 -2.63
C HIS A 38 10.30 23.80 -2.17
N TRP A 39 11.44 23.17 -1.84
CA TRP A 39 11.54 21.73 -1.60
C TRP A 39 12.11 21.50 -0.19
N ILE A 40 11.25 21.06 0.72
CA ILE A 40 11.69 20.50 2.00
C ILE A 40 11.22 19.05 2.08
N TYR A 41 12.14 18.13 2.37
CA TYR A 41 11.80 16.71 2.41
C TYR A 41 11.38 16.30 3.82
N THR A 42 10.44 15.37 3.88
CA THR A 42 10.02 14.77 5.14
C THR A 42 11.21 14.13 5.86
N GLY A 43 11.42 14.50 7.12
CA GLY A 43 12.56 14.05 7.91
C GLY A 43 13.72 15.04 8.00
N ASP A 44 13.75 16.06 7.16
CA ASP A 44 14.75 17.14 7.23
C ASP A 44 14.61 17.90 8.55
N THR A 45 15.75 18.29 9.13
CA THR A 45 15.78 19.13 10.34
C THR A 45 15.97 20.59 9.94
N LEU A 46 14.90 21.37 10.10
CA LEU A 46 14.89 22.80 9.83
C LEU A 46 15.14 23.60 11.11
N ILE A 47 15.92 24.66 10.97
CA ILE A 47 16.15 25.68 11.99
C ILE A 47 15.14 26.80 11.77
N ILE A 48 14.14 26.90 12.64
CA ILE A 48 13.12 27.94 12.61
C ILE A 48 13.53 29.05 13.59
N PRO A 49 13.92 30.25 13.13
CA PRO A 49 14.41 31.31 14.01
C PRO A 49 13.27 31.95 14.83
N THR A 50 13.01 31.45 16.03
CA THR A 50 11.94 31.91 16.94
C THR A 50 12.28 33.13 17.82
N GLY A 51 13.41 33.79 17.59
CA GLY A 51 13.79 34.98 18.34
C GLY A 51 14.21 36.08 17.38
N GLY A 52 13.21 36.82 16.95
CA GLY A 52 13.31 37.91 16.00
C GLY A 52 11.90 38.26 15.55
N SER A 53 11.09 38.77 16.48
CA SER A 53 10.01 39.66 16.08
C SER A 53 10.66 40.77 15.25
N SER A 54 10.61 40.66 13.93
CA SER A 54 10.29 41.81 13.11
C SER A 54 8.77 41.84 12.98
N GLY A 55 8.10 41.95 14.12
CA GLY A 55 6.74 42.45 14.17
C GLY A 55 6.72 43.82 13.50
N GLY A 56 5.70 44.03 12.67
CA GLY A 56 5.39 45.35 12.17
C GLY A 56 5.20 46.33 13.34
N SER A 57 5.57 47.59 13.11
CA SER A 57 5.26 48.68 14.03
C SER A 57 3.76 48.83 14.24
N SER A 58 3.33 48.58 15.48
CA SER A 58 2.17 49.15 16.17
C SER A 58 2.55 49.12 17.68
N SER A 59 2.24 50.03 18.61
CA SER A 59 1.47 51.27 18.68
C SER A 59 1.66 51.92 20.09
N SER A 60 1.40 53.24 20.23
CA SER A 60 0.95 54.00 21.44
C SER A 60 1.87 54.37 22.64
N SER A 61 2.27 55.66 22.65
CA SER A 61 2.26 56.71 23.70
C SER A 61 2.89 56.57 25.12
N LYS A 62 3.87 57.42 25.44
CA LYS A 62 3.70 58.67 26.25
C LYS A 62 4.95 59.60 26.27
N LYS A 63 4.77 60.79 25.66
CA LYS A 63 5.19 62.18 26.00
C LYS A 63 6.66 62.50 26.39
N SER A 64 7.37 63.19 25.49
CA SER A 64 7.88 64.57 25.72
C SER A 64 8.41 65.24 24.43
N SER A 65 7.78 66.36 24.09
CA SER A 65 8.27 67.59 23.43
C SER A 65 9.04 67.55 22.09
N SER A 66 8.49 68.34 21.15
CA SER A 66 9.10 68.97 19.96
C SER A 66 9.44 67.99 18.82
N SER A 67 9.09 68.21 17.56
CA SER A 67 8.60 69.37 16.83
C SER A 67 7.87 68.86 15.58
N SER A 68 6.84 69.59 15.19
CA SER A 68 6.04 69.42 13.99
C SER A 68 6.86 69.33 12.69
N SER A 69 6.85 68.17 12.01
CA SER A 69 6.91 68.07 10.54
C SER A 69 6.72 66.61 10.09
N SER A 70 6.00 66.40 8.99
CA SER A 70 5.86 65.16 8.19
C SER A 70 4.58 64.31 8.32
N SER A 71 3.42 64.95 8.49
CA SER A 71 2.15 64.37 8.04
C SER A 71 2.03 64.49 6.51
N LYS A 72 2.61 63.56 5.72
CA LYS A 72 2.31 63.40 4.28
C LYS A 72 2.83 62.08 3.64
N THR A 73 2.98 61.01 4.43
CA THR A 73 3.45 59.69 3.95
C THR A 73 2.39 58.59 3.96
N ALA A 74 1.21 58.83 4.52
CA ALA A 74 0.21 57.78 4.72
C ALA A 74 -0.48 57.25 3.44
N SER A 75 -0.35 57.94 2.30
CA SER A 75 -1.21 57.71 1.14
C SER A 75 -0.85 56.49 0.28
N TYR A 76 0.35 55.90 0.42
CA TYR A 76 0.84 54.79 -0.42
C TYR A 76 0.94 53.44 0.30
N GLU A 77 0.62 53.36 1.60
CA GLU A 77 0.64 52.09 2.34
C GLU A 77 -0.66 51.29 2.24
N THR A 78 -1.70 51.89 1.66
CA THR A 78 -3.00 51.24 1.47
C THR A 78 -2.93 50.13 0.42
N GLY A 79 -3.58 49.00 0.69
CA GLY A 79 -3.81 47.94 -0.31
C GLY A 79 -2.70 46.89 -0.47
N LYS A 80 -1.84 46.68 0.55
CA LYS A 80 -0.85 45.59 0.52
C LYS A 80 -1.55 44.25 0.20
N PRO A 81 -1.14 43.53 -0.85
CA PRO A 81 -1.77 42.26 -1.19
C PRO A 81 -1.53 41.26 -0.06
N THR A 82 -2.56 40.44 0.20
CA THR A 82 -2.50 39.34 1.17
C THR A 82 -2.78 38.04 0.44
N TYR A 83 -2.01 37.01 0.77
CA TYR A 83 -2.22 35.69 0.19
C TYR A 83 -3.53 35.11 0.73
N LYS A 84 -4.41 34.69 -0.19
CA LYS A 84 -5.62 33.94 0.11
C LYS A 84 -5.69 32.76 -0.85
N PRO A 85 -5.72 31.52 -0.35
CA PRO A 85 -5.83 30.34 -1.20
C PRO A 85 -7.15 30.37 -1.98
N SER A 86 -7.12 29.90 -3.23
CA SER A 86 -8.32 29.85 -4.05
C SER A 86 -9.28 28.73 -3.60
N SER A 87 -10.51 28.77 -4.13
CA SER A 87 -11.47 27.66 -3.96
C SER A 87 -10.97 26.36 -4.58
N ALA A 88 -10.25 26.43 -5.72
CA ALA A 88 -9.71 25.26 -6.39
C ALA A 88 -8.66 24.53 -5.53
N LEU A 89 -7.83 25.28 -4.80
CA LEU A 89 -6.84 24.72 -3.89
C LEU A 89 -7.52 24.01 -2.70
N SER A 90 -8.58 24.60 -2.16
CA SER A 90 -9.40 23.99 -1.11
C SER A 90 -10.12 22.73 -1.58
N GLU A 91 -10.61 22.70 -2.83
CA GLU A 91 -11.25 21.52 -3.43
C GLU A 91 -10.26 20.38 -3.67
N LEU A 92 -9.03 20.68 -4.07
CA LEU A 92 -7.95 19.71 -4.20
C LEU A 92 -7.54 19.13 -2.85
N GLN A 93 -7.45 19.98 -1.82
CA GLN A 93 -7.19 19.53 -0.45
C GLN A 93 -8.28 18.57 0.05
N ALA A 94 -9.55 18.90 -0.19
CA ALA A 94 -10.67 18.02 0.17
C ALA A 94 -10.65 16.68 -0.60
N GLN A 95 -10.23 16.68 -1.86
CA GLN A 95 -10.06 15.45 -2.66
C GLN A 95 -8.92 14.58 -2.12
N LEU A 96 -7.79 15.17 -1.73
CA LEU A 96 -6.69 14.44 -1.08
C LEU A 96 -7.14 13.80 0.25
N GLU A 97 -7.88 14.54 1.09
CA GLU A 97 -8.42 14.02 2.34
C GLU A 97 -9.43 12.87 2.11
N ALA A 98 -10.28 12.99 1.09
CA ALA A 98 -11.21 11.94 0.70
C ALA A 98 -10.49 10.69 0.16
N LEU A 99 -9.38 10.86 -0.57
CA LEU A 99 -8.51 9.77 -1.01
C LEU A 99 -7.83 9.09 0.16
N GLU A 100 -7.24 9.84 1.09
CA GLU A 100 -6.63 9.28 2.30
C GLU A 100 -7.62 8.42 3.10
N ALA A 101 -8.91 8.79 3.14
CA ALA A 101 -9.94 8.01 3.78
C ALA A 101 -10.24 6.66 3.08
N GLN A 102 -9.96 6.56 1.78
CA GLN A 102 -10.13 5.37 0.95
C GLN A 102 -8.86 4.53 0.83
N ARG A 103 -7.84 4.82 1.63
CA ARG A 103 -6.58 4.06 1.63
C ARG A 103 -6.84 2.55 1.75
N PRO A 104 -6.36 1.73 0.80
CA PRO A 104 -6.44 0.28 0.92
C PRO A 104 -5.79 -0.19 2.23
N GLY A 105 -6.52 -1.01 2.98
CA GLY A 105 -6.01 -1.66 4.20
C GLY A 105 -4.99 -2.75 3.89
N GLU A 106 -4.57 -3.52 4.89
CA GLU A 106 -3.67 -4.66 4.68
C GLU A 106 -4.35 -5.76 3.85
N TYR A 107 -3.57 -6.47 3.03
CA TYR A 107 -4.07 -7.63 2.30
C TYR A 107 -4.48 -8.73 3.27
N ASN A 108 -5.70 -9.23 3.11
CA ASN A 108 -6.18 -10.40 3.84
C ASN A 108 -6.68 -11.45 2.85
N SER A 109 -5.97 -12.58 2.82
CA SER A 109 -6.27 -13.72 1.96
C SER A 109 -7.61 -14.35 2.36
N GLN A 110 -8.53 -14.44 1.39
CA GLN A 110 -9.81 -15.14 1.56
C GLN A 110 -9.64 -16.67 1.65
N TYR A 111 -8.51 -17.18 1.15
CA TYR A 111 -8.22 -18.61 1.07
C TYR A 111 -7.31 -19.11 2.20
N SER A 112 -6.71 -18.21 2.98
CA SER A 112 -5.81 -18.52 4.10
C SER A 112 -6.33 -19.65 4.99
N SER A 113 -7.60 -19.58 5.43
CA SER A 113 -8.20 -20.60 6.28
C SER A 113 -8.33 -21.97 5.58
N GLN A 114 -8.64 -21.99 4.28
CA GLN A 114 -8.77 -23.23 3.52
C GLN A 114 -7.40 -23.86 3.27
N ILE A 115 -6.40 -23.03 2.96
CA ILE A 115 -5.00 -23.45 2.82
C ILE A 115 -4.51 -24.08 4.13
N SER A 116 -4.73 -23.42 5.28
CA SER A 116 -4.33 -23.98 6.58
C SER A 116 -5.02 -25.33 6.88
N GLN A 117 -6.32 -25.43 6.64
CA GLN A 117 -7.04 -26.70 6.83
C GLN A 117 -6.51 -27.82 5.94
N LEU A 118 -6.20 -27.52 4.68
CA LEU A 118 -5.67 -28.49 3.73
C LEU A 118 -4.24 -28.91 4.11
N VAL A 119 -3.40 -27.97 4.53
CA VAL A 119 -2.06 -28.25 5.05
C VAL A 119 -2.15 -29.15 6.28
N ASP A 120 -3.04 -28.86 7.22
CA ASP A 120 -3.25 -29.71 8.40
C ASP A 120 -3.72 -31.12 8.02
N GLN A 121 -4.59 -31.25 7.00
CA GLN A 121 -5.01 -32.56 6.49
C GLN A 121 -3.84 -33.34 5.88
N ILE A 122 -2.97 -32.68 5.12
CA ILE A 122 -1.77 -33.30 4.52
C ILE A 122 -0.78 -33.73 5.63
N LEU A 123 -0.55 -32.87 6.63
CA LEU A 123 0.39 -33.14 7.73
C LEU A 123 -0.10 -34.25 8.67
N ASN A 124 -1.41 -34.38 8.85
CA ASN A 124 -2.00 -35.42 9.71
C ASN A 124 -2.46 -36.66 8.91
N GLN A 125 -2.14 -36.75 7.62
CA GLN A 125 -2.49 -37.92 6.83
C GLN A 125 -1.68 -39.13 7.34
N ALA A 126 -2.39 -40.19 7.73
CA ALA A 126 -1.73 -41.42 8.19
C ALA A 126 -0.92 -42.05 7.05
N GLU A 127 0.24 -42.60 7.38
CA GLU A 127 1.04 -43.38 6.44
C GLU A 127 0.21 -44.53 5.85
N PHE A 128 0.50 -44.87 4.59
CA PHE A 128 -0.18 -45.96 3.91
C PHE A 128 -0.06 -47.27 4.70
N SER A 129 -1.21 -47.83 5.08
CA SER A 129 -1.31 -49.12 5.76
C SER A 129 -2.43 -49.92 5.12
N TYR A 130 -2.12 -51.16 4.74
CA TYR A 130 -3.08 -52.05 4.08
C TYR A 130 -3.12 -53.40 4.76
N ASP A 131 -4.28 -53.75 5.33
CA ASP A 131 -4.53 -55.07 5.91
C ASP A 131 -5.44 -55.89 5.01
N LEU A 132 -4.85 -56.90 4.36
CA LEU A 132 -5.53 -57.80 3.43
C LEU A 132 -6.68 -58.56 4.10
N GLY A 133 -6.56 -58.88 5.39
CA GLY A 133 -7.57 -59.62 6.14
C GLY A 133 -8.82 -58.80 6.46
N SER A 134 -8.68 -57.48 6.61
CA SER A 134 -9.79 -56.54 6.82
C SER A 134 -10.51 -56.16 5.54
N ASP A 135 -9.87 -56.29 4.36
CA ASP A 135 -10.44 -55.91 3.08
C ASP A 135 -11.70 -56.75 2.74
N PRO A 136 -12.90 -56.13 2.64
CA PRO A 136 -14.12 -56.84 2.30
C PRO A 136 -14.07 -57.54 0.95
N LEU A 137 -13.37 -56.97 -0.03
CA LEU A 137 -13.27 -57.50 -1.38
C LEU A 137 -12.38 -58.75 -1.39
N TYR A 138 -11.28 -58.74 -0.65
CA TYR A 138 -10.44 -59.94 -0.48
C TYR A 138 -11.20 -61.09 0.18
N ARG A 139 -12.00 -60.80 1.23
CA ARG A 139 -12.85 -61.81 1.88
C ARG A 139 -13.83 -62.45 0.90
N GLN A 140 -14.47 -61.63 0.06
CA GLN A 140 -15.38 -62.11 -0.98
C GLN A 140 -14.68 -63.03 -1.98
N TYR A 141 -13.52 -62.61 -2.51
CA TYR A 141 -12.73 -63.45 -3.41
C TYR A 141 -12.34 -64.76 -2.75
N ARG A 142 -11.78 -64.72 -1.53
CA ARG A 142 -11.39 -65.90 -0.78
C ARG A 142 -12.55 -66.89 -0.63
N ASP A 143 -13.71 -66.43 -0.20
CA ASP A 143 -14.87 -67.29 0.02
C ASP A 143 -15.38 -67.90 -1.30
N GLN A 144 -15.38 -67.13 -2.39
CA GLN A 144 -15.71 -67.61 -3.73
C GLN A 144 -14.72 -68.68 -4.22
N TYR A 145 -13.42 -68.44 -4.09
CA TYR A 145 -12.37 -69.37 -4.50
C TYR A 145 -12.38 -70.66 -3.68
N MET A 146 -12.65 -70.58 -2.38
CA MET A 146 -12.79 -71.78 -1.53
C MET A 146 -14.03 -72.61 -1.93
N GLN A 147 -15.16 -71.96 -2.20
CA GLN A 147 -16.36 -72.66 -2.66
C GLN A 147 -16.16 -73.31 -4.03
N ALA A 148 -15.61 -72.56 -4.99
CA ALA A 148 -15.35 -73.05 -6.34
C ALA A 148 -14.34 -74.20 -6.33
N GLY A 149 -13.26 -74.08 -5.57
CA GLY A 149 -12.29 -75.15 -5.39
C GLY A 149 -12.91 -76.40 -4.78
N ALA A 150 -13.76 -76.25 -3.76
CA ALA A 150 -14.42 -77.39 -3.11
C ALA A 150 -15.38 -78.12 -4.06
N VAL A 151 -16.11 -77.38 -4.90
CA VAL A 151 -16.98 -77.95 -5.94
C VAL A 151 -16.14 -78.66 -7.01
N ALA A 152 -15.11 -78.00 -7.55
CA ALA A 152 -14.23 -78.59 -8.57
C ALA A 152 -13.51 -79.85 -8.06
N MET A 153 -13.08 -79.86 -6.80
CA MET A 153 -12.51 -81.04 -6.15
C MET A 153 -13.53 -82.19 -6.10
N ARG A 154 -14.76 -81.91 -5.66
CA ARG A 154 -15.84 -82.90 -5.58
C ARG A 154 -16.18 -83.47 -6.96
N ASP A 155 -16.26 -82.62 -7.97
CA ASP A 155 -16.57 -83.03 -9.34
C ASP A 155 -15.44 -83.89 -9.92
N THR A 156 -14.18 -83.49 -9.71
CA THR A 156 -13.01 -84.26 -10.15
C THR A 156 -12.92 -85.60 -9.42
N MET A 157 -13.17 -85.64 -8.12
CA MET A 157 -13.24 -86.88 -7.35
C MET A 157 -14.38 -87.78 -7.84
N GLY A 158 -15.55 -87.23 -8.12
CA GLY A 158 -16.71 -87.97 -8.63
C GLY A 158 -16.42 -88.60 -10.00
N GLN A 159 -15.82 -87.84 -10.91
CA GLN A 159 -15.41 -88.33 -12.23
C GLN A 159 -14.32 -89.39 -12.13
N ALA A 160 -13.30 -89.17 -11.30
CA ALA A 160 -12.21 -90.13 -11.10
C ALA A 160 -12.69 -91.41 -10.40
N ALA A 161 -13.59 -91.31 -9.42
CA ALA A 161 -14.20 -92.47 -8.77
C ALA A 161 -15.09 -93.26 -9.74
N ALA A 162 -15.81 -92.60 -10.65
CA ALA A 162 -16.57 -93.26 -11.71
C ALA A 162 -15.66 -94.07 -12.65
N LEU A 163 -14.47 -93.55 -12.96
CA LEU A 163 -13.47 -94.25 -13.77
C LEU A 163 -12.81 -95.43 -13.03
N THR A 164 -12.67 -95.36 -11.70
CA THR A 164 -12.05 -96.42 -10.87
C THR A 164 -13.05 -97.39 -10.25
N GLY A 165 -14.28 -97.45 -10.76
CA GLY A 165 -15.29 -98.45 -10.36
C GLY A 165 -16.02 -98.15 -9.04
N GLY A 166 -16.15 -96.87 -8.68
CA GLY A 166 -16.95 -96.41 -7.53
C GLY A 166 -16.18 -96.31 -6.21
N TYR A 167 -14.92 -96.75 -6.16
CA TYR A 167 -14.06 -96.58 -4.99
C TYR A 167 -13.24 -95.31 -5.08
N GLY A 168 -13.29 -94.48 -4.03
CA GLY A 168 -12.42 -93.32 -3.88
C GLY A 168 -10.96 -93.77 -3.89
N SER A 169 -10.28 -93.56 -5.01
CA SER A 169 -8.89 -93.98 -5.21
C SER A 169 -7.92 -92.88 -4.79
N SER A 170 -6.68 -93.25 -4.46
CA SER A 170 -5.59 -92.29 -4.25
C SER A 170 -5.38 -91.38 -5.46
N TYR A 171 -5.71 -91.87 -6.66
CA TYR A 171 -5.76 -91.09 -7.89
C TYR A 171 -6.85 -90.00 -7.84
N ALA A 172 -8.08 -90.32 -7.43
CA ALA A 172 -9.17 -89.35 -7.30
C ALA A 172 -8.85 -88.23 -6.28
N SER A 173 -8.21 -88.57 -5.15
CA SER A 173 -7.74 -87.57 -4.17
C SER A 173 -6.60 -86.70 -4.70
N THR A 174 -5.69 -87.27 -5.50
CA THR A 174 -4.58 -86.51 -6.10
C THR A 174 -5.09 -85.55 -7.16
N ALA A 175 -5.98 -86.00 -8.05
CA ALA A 175 -6.59 -85.17 -9.10
C ALA A 175 -7.47 -84.06 -8.49
N GLY A 176 -8.28 -84.37 -7.47
CA GLY A 176 -9.09 -83.37 -6.77
C GLY A 176 -8.24 -82.32 -6.05
N SER A 177 -7.13 -82.74 -5.42
CA SER A 177 -6.20 -81.81 -4.78
C SER A 177 -5.49 -80.90 -5.79
N GLN A 178 -5.19 -81.41 -7.00
CA GLN A 178 -4.61 -80.61 -8.09
C GLN A 178 -5.61 -79.54 -8.59
N ALA A 179 -6.88 -79.90 -8.75
CA ALA A 179 -7.94 -78.96 -9.12
C ALA A 179 -8.12 -77.86 -8.05
N TYR A 180 -8.17 -78.22 -6.77
CA TYR A 180 -8.26 -77.27 -5.65
C TYR A 180 -7.06 -76.31 -5.60
N SER A 181 -5.85 -76.84 -5.85
CA SER A 181 -4.62 -76.05 -5.83
C SER A 181 -4.59 -74.94 -6.90
N GLN A 182 -5.28 -75.12 -8.02
CA GLN A 182 -5.37 -74.05 -9.04
C GLN A 182 -6.16 -72.84 -8.55
N TYR A 183 -7.26 -73.05 -7.82
CA TYR A 183 -8.06 -71.96 -7.26
C TYR A 183 -7.33 -71.24 -6.13
N LEU A 184 -6.56 -71.96 -5.31
CA LEU A 184 -5.66 -71.35 -4.32
C LEU A 184 -4.57 -70.48 -4.97
N SER A 185 -4.02 -70.93 -6.11
CA SER A 185 -3.05 -70.15 -6.88
C SER A 185 -3.64 -68.84 -7.40
N GLN A 186 -4.88 -68.86 -7.90
CA GLN A 186 -5.60 -67.66 -8.34
C GLN A 186 -5.87 -66.69 -7.19
N LEU A 187 -6.22 -67.20 -6.00
CA LEU A 187 -6.40 -66.36 -4.81
C LEU A 187 -5.10 -65.66 -4.38
N ASN A 188 -3.96 -66.34 -4.49
CA ASN A 188 -2.65 -65.74 -4.22
C ASN A 188 -2.28 -64.61 -5.19
N GLN A 189 -2.83 -64.60 -6.40
CA GLN A 189 -2.59 -63.55 -7.40
C GLN A 189 -3.40 -62.27 -7.10
N VAL A 190 -4.57 -62.39 -6.46
CA VAL A 190 -5.43 -61.24 -6.14
C VAL A 190 -4.85 -60.37 -5.01
N ALA A 191 -4.09 -60.97 -4.09
CA ALA A 191 -3.49 -60.26 -2.96
C ALA A 191 -2.59 -59.06 -3.36
N PRO A 192 -1.57 -59.22 -4.24
CA PRO A 192 -0.76 -58.09 -4.70
C PRO A 192 -1.57 -57.07 -5.52
N ASP A 193 -2.57 -57.50 -6.28
CA ASP A 193 -3.42 -56.59 -7.07
C ASP A 193 -4.25 -55.66 -6.18
N LEU A 194 -4.85 -56.18 -5.11
CA LEU A 194 -5.61 -55.37 -4.17
C LEU A 194 -4.71 -54.42 -3.38
N TYR A 195 -3.52 -54.86 -2.95
CA TYR A 195 -2.51 -54.00 -2.34
C TYR A 195 -2.13 -52.85 -3.28
N ASN A 196 -1.81 -53.15 -4.54
CA ASN A 196 -1.44 -52.14 -5.54
C ASN A 196 -2.60 -51.17 -5.80
N ALA A 197 -3.84 -51.67 -5.87
CA ALA A 197 -5.02 -50.83 -6.04
C ALA A 197 -5.23 -49.88 -4.85
N ALA A 198 -5.06 -50.37 -3.62
CA ALA A 198 -5.13 -49.55 -2.40
C ALA A 198 -4.03 -48.49 -2.38
N TYR A 199 -2.79 -48.87 -2.72
CA TYR A 199 -1.66 -47.95 -2.80
C TYR A 199 -1.87 -46.87 -3.86
N ASN A 200 -2.35 -47.23 -5.05
CA ASN A 200 -2.65 -46.27 -6.11
C ASN A 200 -3.75 -45.29 -5.71
N ARG A 201 -4.77 -45.74 -4.97
CA ARG A 201 -5.81 -44.84 -4.44
C ARG A 201 -5.25 -43.87 -3.41
N TYR A 202 -4.40 -44.37 -2.51
CA TYR A 202 -3.71 -43.52 -1.54
C TYR A 202 -2.87 -42.45 -2.23
N GLN A 203 -2.04 -42.82 -3.21
CA GLN A 203 -1.24 -41.88 -4.00
C GLN A 203 -2.12 -40.85 -4.73
N ALA A 204 -3.19 -41.31 -5.38
CA ALA A 204 -4.13 -40.41 -6.06
C ALA A 204 -4.81 -39.43 -5.11
N GLU A 205 -5.06 -39.81 -3.86
CA GLU A 205 -5.60 -38.92 -2.83
C GLU A 205 -4.57 -37.88 -2.39
N GLN A 206 -3.30 -38.26 -2.24
CA GLN A 206 -2.21 -37.31 -1.98
C GLN A 206 -2.08 -36.28 -3.11
N ASP A 207 -2.06 -36.74 -4.37
CA ASP A 207 -2.01 -35.89 -5.55
C ASP A 207 -3.22 -34.94 -5.61
N ARG A 208 -4.40 -35.42 -5.21
CA ARG A 208 -5.61 -34.61 -5.15
C ARG A 208 -5.51 -33.48 -4.10
N TYR A 209 -4.89 -33.72 -2.94
CA TYR A 209 -4.65 -32.67 -1.95
C TYR A 209 -3.66 -31.64 -2.47
N LEU A 210 -2.56 -32.08 -3.09
CA LEU A 210 -1.57 -31.19 -3.68
C LEU A 210 -2.18 -30.34 -4.80
N SER A 211 -2.98 -30.93 -5.67
CA SER A 211 -3.68 -30.21 -6.74
C SER A 211 -4.67 -29.17 -6.19
N GLN A 212 -5.40 -29.48 -5.11
CA GLN A 212 -6.27 -28.51 -4.44
C GLN A 212 -5.46 -27.36 -3.81
N MET A 213 -4.30 -27.67 -3.24
CA MET A 213 -3.43 -26.66 -2.64
C MET A 213 -2.89 -25.71 -3.69
N ASP A 214 -2.41 -26.25 -4.82
CA ASP A 214 -1.91 -25.47 -5.95
C ASP A 214 -2.99 -24.52 -6.50
N MET A 215 -4.22 -25.03 -6.69
CA MET A 215 -5.35 -24.21 -7.11
C MET A 215 -5.66 -23.08 -6.11
N LEU A 216 -5.68 -23.37 -4.80
CA LEU A 216 -5.94 -22.35 -3.78
C LEU A 216 -4.84 -21.29 -3.72
N LEU A 217 -3.58 -21.69 -3.85
CA LEU A 217 -2.45 -20.77 -3.90
C LEU A 217 -2.51 -19.89 -5.15
N GLN A 218 -2.87 -20.46 -6.31
CA GLN A 218 -3.06 -19.67 -7.53
C GLN A 218 -4.19 -18.64 -7.36
N MET A 219 -5.34 -19.05 -6.79
CA MET A 219 -6.45 -18.13 -6.53
C MET A 219 -6.06 -17.03 -5.53
N ASP A 220 -5.22 -17.34 -4.54
CA ASP A 220 -4.70 -16.35 -3.59
C ASP A 220 -3.70 -15.38 -4.23
N ASP A 221 -2.83 -15.88 -5.11
CA ASP A 221 -1.89 -15.06 -5.87
C ASP A 221 -2.64 -14.08 -6.78
N GLU A 222 -3.65 -14.56 -7.51
CA GLU A 222 -4.52 -13.70 -8.34
C GLU A 222 -5.28 -12.64 -7.51
N ALA A 223 -5.68 -12.99 -6.28
CA ALA A 223 -6.34 -12.04 -5.38
C ALA A 223 -5.35 -11.00 -4.84
N TYR A 224 -4.11 -11.42 -4.54
CA TYR A 224 -3.04 -10.54 -4.11
C TYR A 224 -2.59 -9.59 -5.23
N GLU A 225 -2.49 -10.07 -6.48
CA GLU A 225 -2.19 -9.23 -7.64
C GLU A 225 -3.23 -8.12 -7.81
N LYS A 226 -4.52 -8.45 -7.75
CA LYS A 226 -5.60 -7.44 -7.81
C LYS A 226 -5.53 -6.43 -6.67
N TYR A 227 -5.20 -6.88 -5.45
CA TYR A 227 -4.99 -5.99 -4.32
C TYR A 227 -3.79 -5.06 -4.57
N ARG A 228 -2.68 -5.61 -5.08
CA ARG A 228 -1.49 -4.82 -5.42
C ARG A 228 -1.81 -3.78 -6.49
N ASP A 229 -2.56 -4.14 -7.52
CA ASP A 229 -3.01 -3.22 -8.56
C ASP A 229 -3.89 -2.12 -7.97
N GLN A 230 -4.85 -2.46 -7.09
CA GLN A 230 -5.66 -1.47 -6.38
C GLN A 230 -4.80 -0.51 -5.53
N VAL A 231 -3.77 -1.01 -4.87
CA VAL A 231 -2.82 -0.17 -4.12
C VAL A 231 -2.02 0.73 -5.05
N SER A 232 -1.59 0.21 -6.21
CA SER A 232 -0.89 0.99 -7.23
C SER A 232 -1.78 2.11 -7.77
N ASP A 233 -3.01 1.79 -8.18
CA ASP A 233 -3.99 2.76 -8.66
C ASP A 233 -4.27 3.86 -7.63
N TYR A 234 -4.37 3.47 -6.35
CA TYR A 234 -4.50 4.41 -5.25
C TYR A 234 -3.29 5.33 -5.12
N GLN A 235 -2.07 4.80 -5.23
CA GLN A 235 -0.83 5.58 -5.17
C GLN A 235 -0.72 6.54 -6.35
N ASP A 236 -1.03 6.08 -7.56
CA ASP A 236 -1.01 6.89 -8.78
C ASP A 236 -2.02 8.04 -8.68
N GLN A 237 -3.23 7.78 -8.17
CA GLN A 237 -4.22 8.82 -7.92
C GLN A 237 -3.73 9.81 -6.86
N LEU A 238 -3.18 9.32 -5.76
CA LEU A 238 -2.65 10.16 -4.69
C LEU A 238 -1.57 11.11 -5.23
N ASP A 239 -0.64 10.58 -6.01
CA ASP A 239 0.46 11.36 -6.59
C ASP A 239 -0.04 12.35 -7.66
N TYR A 240 -1.00 11.94 -8.51
CA TYR A 240 -1.66 12.85 -9.43
C TYR A 240 -2.30 14.07 -8.73
N TYR A 241 -3.04 13.85 -7.64
CA TYR A 241 -3.70 14.92 -6.91
C TYR A 241 -2.71 15.79 -6.13
N LYS A 242 -1.62 15.22 -5.61
CA LYS A 242 -0.53 16.00 -5.00
C LYS A 242 0.13 16.90 -6.01
N ASP A 243 0.55 16.36 -7.16
CA ASP A 243 1.21 17.14 -8.21
C ASP A 243 0.31 18.29 -8.67
N ARG A 244 -1.00 18.03 -8.81
CA ARG A 244 -1.99 19.06 -9.16
C ARG A 244 -2.14 20.12 -8.07
N TYR A 245 -2.18 19.72 -6.80
CA TYR A 245 -2.21 20.64 -5.66
C TYR A 245 -0.96 21.52 -5.62
N GLU A 246 0.23 20.93 -5.77
CA GLU A 246 1.51 21.64 -5.78
C GLU A 246 1.59 22.64 -6.93
N GLN A 247 1.20 22.23 -8.14
CA GLN A 247 1.17 23.13 -9.30
C GLN A 247 0.21 24.31 -9.09
N GLN A 248 -1.00 24.04 -8.58
CA GLN A 248 -1.99 25.08 -8.29
C GLN A 248 -1.48 26.05 -7.22
N GLN A 249 -0.89 25.51 -6.15
CA GLN A 249 -0.31 26.31 -5.07
C GLN A 249 0.82 27.19 -5.58
N ALA A 250 1.74 26.63 -6.38
CA ALA A 250 2.88 27.33 -6.93
C ALA A 250 2.44 28.48 -7.85
N GLN A 251 1.42 28.26 -8.67
CA GLN A 251 0.84 29.29 -9.53
C GLN A 251 0.22 30.43 -8.71
N GLU A 252 -0.65 30.12 -7.74
CA GLU A 252 -1.28 31.13 -6.89
C GLU A 252 -0.26 31.92 -6.07
N TYR A 253 0.78 31.24 -5.58
CA TYR A 253 1.85 31.87 -4.84
C TYR A 253 2.68 32.79 -5.73
N LYS A 254 2.97 32.38 -6.98
CA LYS A 254 3.65 33.21 -7.97
C LYS A 254 2.84 34.48 -8.27
N GLU A 255 1.54 34.36 -8.52
CA GLU A 255 0.67 35.53 -8.73
C GLU A 255 0.65 36.47 -7.53
N TYR A 256 0.64 35.92 -6.31
CA TYR A 256 0.72 36.72 -5.09
C TYR A 256 2.04 37.48 -4.98
N LEU A 257 3.16 36.83 -5.28
CA LEU A 257 4.48 37.48 -5.31
C LEU A 257 4.54 38.59 -6.35
N GLU A 258 4.01 38.36 -7.55
CA GLU A 258 3.93 39.39 -8.60
C GLU A 258 3.10 40.60 -8.17
N LYS A 259 1.93 40.37 -7.54
CA LYS A 259 1.10 41.44 -6.95
C LYS A 259 1.84 42.20 -5.86
N LEU A 260 2.61 41.50 -5.02
CA LEU A 260 3.41 42.10 -3.96
C LEU A 260 4.54 42.97 -4.52
N GLU A 261 5.23 42.49 -5.56
CA GLU A 261 6.28 43.25 -6.25
C GLU A 261 5.71 44.49 -6.94
N ALA A 262 4.56 44.36 -7.61
CA ALA A 262 3.88 45.50 -8.22
C ALA A 262 3.50 46.55 -7.16
N TRP A 263 2.95 46.12 -6.02
CA TRP A 263 2.66 47.02 -4.90
C TRP A 263 3.93 47.70 -4.36
N GLN A 264 5.06 47.00 -4.27
CA GLN A 264 6.33 47.61 -3.85
C GLN A 264 6.82 48.67 -4.84
N LYS A 265 6.74 48.39 -6.16
CA LYS A 265 7.10 49.35 -7.21
C LYS A 265 6.21 50.59 -7.19
N ASP A 266 4.89 50.43 -7.08
CA ASP A 266 3.96 51.56 -6.97
C ASP A 266 4.24 52.40 -5.73
N ARG A 267 4.54 51.73 -4.60
CA ARG A 267 4.95 52.39 -3.37
C ARG A 267 6.21 53.24 -3.58
N GLU A 268 7.27 52.65 -4.13
CA GLU A 268 8.55 53.33 -4.41
C GLU A 268 8.40 54.48 -5.40
N TYR A 269 7.62 54.30 -6.46
CA TYR A 269 7.30 55.34 -7.42
C TYR A 269 6.58 56.53 -6.75
N GLY A 270 5.58 56.25 -5.92
CA GLY A 270 4.88 57.28 -5.14
C GLY A 270 5.80 58.04 -4.17
N TYR A 271 6.69 57.32 -3.48
CA TYR A 271 7.73 57.92 -2.63
C TYR A 271 8.64 58.86 -3.41
N LYS A 272 9.18 58.40 -4.54
CA LYS A 272 10.11 59.18 -5.36
C LYS A 272 9.45 60.44 -5.91
N LYS A 273 8.23 60.32 -6.44
CA LYS A 273 7.44 61.47 -6.92
C LYS A 273 7.20 62.50 -5.80
N SER A 274 6.93 62.05 -4.58
CA SER A 274 6.77 62.94 -3.42
C SER A 274 8.08 63.59 -2.96
N GLN A 275 9.23 62.94 -3.16
CA GLN A 275 10.54 63.56 -2.96
C GLN A 275 10.81 64.62 -4.01
N ASP A 276 10.70 64.27 -5.30
CA ASP A 276 10.94 65.17 -6.43
C ASP A 276 10.08 66.45 -6.32
N GLN A 277 8.81 66.31 -5.90
CA GLN A 277 7.90 67.44 -5.73
C GLN A 277 8.31 68.34 -4.56
N ARG A 278 8.83 67.78 -3.47
CA ARG A 278 9.36 68.56 -2.34
C ARG A 278 10.67 69.27 -2.70
N GLU A 279 11.54 68.61 -3.45
CA GLU A 279 12.77 69.22 -3.95
C GLU A 279 12.46 70.38 -4.91
N GLN A 280 11.45 70.23 -5.79
CA GLN A 280 10.96 71.32 -6.64
C GLN A 280 10.40 72.48 -5.82
N GLU A 281 9.53 72.21 -4.83
CA GLU A 281 8.99 73.24 -3.93
C GLU A 281 10.13 73.99 -3.20
N GLN A 282 11.11 73.26 -2.65
CA GLN A 282 12.27 73.87 -1.99
C GLN A 282 13.10 74.72 -2.94
N TRP A 283 13.36 74.22 -4.15
CA TRP A 283 14.08 74.96 -5.18
C TRP A 283 13.33 76.24 -5.60
N GLU A 284 12.01 76.18 -5.78
CA GLU A 284 11.18 77.34 -6.08
C GLU A 284 11.21 78.37 -4.93
N GLU A 285 11.18 77.93 -3.68
CA GLU A 285 11.30 78.82 -2.53
C GLU A 285 12.67 79.48 -2.42
N GLU A 286 13.75 78.73 -2.64
CA GLU A 286 15.12 79.26 -2.70
C GLU A 286 15.28 80.27 -3.83
N MET A 287 14.77 79.94 -5.01
CA MET A 287 14.75 80.85 -6.17
C MET A 287 13.96 82.12 -5.87
N ARG A 288 12.79 82.00 -5.23
CA ARG A 288 11.97 83.14 -4.81
C ARG A 288 12.71 84.03 -3.79
N LEU A 289 13.40 83.43 -2.82
CA LEU A 289 14.20 84.14 -1.83
C LEU A 289 15.44 84.82 -2.45
N GLN A 290 16.12 84.16 -3.40
CA GLN A 290 17.21 84.77 -4.18
C GLN A 290 16.70 85.96 -5.00
N TRP A 291 15.58 85.79 -5.69
CA TRP A 291 14.97 86.83 -6.51
C TRP A 291 14.59 88.06 -5.67
N ASN A 292 13.96 87.86 -4.51
CA ASN A 292 13.64 88.94 -3.58
C ASN A 292 14.87 89.66 -3.03
N LYS A 293 16.01 88.98 -2.85
CA LYS A 293 17.28 89.60 -2.41
C LYS A 293 17.97 90.45 -3.48
N LEU A 294 17.76 90.14 -4.76
CA LEU A 294 18.39 90.84 -5.89
C LEU A 294 17.64 92.13 -6.29
N TRP A 295 16.41 92.31 -5.82
CA TRP A 295 15.52 93.41 -6.17
C TRP A 295 14.97 94.19 -4.95
N SER A 296 15.56 94.00 -3.77
CA SER A 296 15.35 94.83 -2.56
C SER A 296 16.55 95.72 -2.28
#